data_AF-A0AAN7USR7-F1
#
_entry.id   AF-A0AAN7USR7-F1
#
_cell.length_a   1.000
_cell.length_b   1.000
_cell.length_c   1.000
_cell.angle_alpha   90.00
_cell.angle_beta   90.00
_cell.angle_gamma   90.00
#
_symmetry.space_group_name_H-M   'P 1'
#
loop_
_entity.id
_entity.type
_entity.pdbx_description
1 polymer ?
#
loop_
_entity_poly.entity_id
_entity_poly.type
_entity_poly.pdbx_seq_one_letter_code
_entity_poly.pdbx_strand_id
1 'polypeptide(L)'
;MSSLPGKDEYTVPTVIMPDGTYIMDSKVIVGVLEEKYPSPPLPIDWPHIQRYIDQLRGVFEHLRPIYIPGVRDRLLKDLNRDYWNRTRSEHLGMDLDQYVKEHSAEEAYKGAATYLKNITAMLKENDKGVFFSGDTISYLDFTHAGFLLMFRQLGDDIYKQILEGTGDAELHLKFLEALKPWTERDNY
;
A
#
# COMPACT_ATOMS: atom_id res chain seq x y z
N MET A 1 10.60 3.54 16.66
CA MET A 1 9.59 4.51 16.17
C MET A 1 9.87 4.74 14.70
N SER A 2 9.08 4.15 13.81
CA SER A 2 9.15 4.44 12.37
C SER A 2 8.29 5.68 12.12
N SER A 3 8.84 6.88 12.29
CA SER A 3 8.13 8.09 11.85
C SER A 3 8.01 8.02 10.33
N LEU A 4 6.80 8.26 9.84
CA LEU A 4 6.61 8.67 8.45
C LEU A 4 7.57 9.83 8.15
N PRO A 5 7.99 10.00 6.87
CA PRO A 5 8.84 11.10 6.45
C PRO A 5 8.34 12.42 7.04
N GLY A 6 9.26 13.19 7.64
CA GLY A 6 8.95 14.50 8.22
C GLY A 6 8.46 15.48 7.15
N LYS A 7 7.86 16.62 7.56
CA LYS A 7 7.43 17.66 6.59
C LYS A 7 8.56 18.21 5.72
N ASP A 8 9.81 18.05 6.16
CA ASP A 8 11.01 18.48 5.45
C ASP A 8 11.56 17.43 4.47
N GLU A 9 10.97 16.22 4.45
CA GLU A 9 11.36 15.14 3.54
C GLU A 9 10.45 15.12 2.29
N TYR A 10 11.06 15.23 1.12
CA TYR A 10 10.33 15.13 -0.15
C TYR A 10 9.93 13.70 -0.45
N THR A 11 8.65 13.50 -0.76
CA THR A 11 8.06 12.20 -1.03
C THR A 11 7.12 12.22 -2.22
N VAL A 12 6.82 11.03 -2.72
CA VAL A 12 5.72 10.82 -3.67
C VAL A 12 4.55 10.15 -2.96
N PRO A 13 3.30 10.40 -3.39
CA PRO A 13 2.93 11.24 -4.53
C PRO A 13 3.01 12.75 -4.25
N THR A 14 3.31 13.49 -5.32
CA THR A 14 3.17 14.96 -5.40
C THR A 14 2.47 15.27 -6.73
N VAL A 15 1.50 16.19 -6.73
CA VAL A 15 0.75 16.62 -7.91
C VAL A 15 0.90 18.12 -8.15
N ILE A 16 0.72 18.54 -9.40
CA ILE A 16 0.60 19.93 -9.81
C ILE A 16 -0.84 20.16 -10.23
N MET A 17 -1.53 21.08 -9.56
CA MET A 17 -2.91 21.45 -9.86
C MET A 17 -2.99 22.33 -11.12
N PRO A 18 -4.16 22.46 -11.78
CA PRO A 18 -4.30 23.32 -12.97
C PRO A 18 -3.96 24.80 -12.73
N ASP A 19 -4.03 25.27 -11.48
CA ASP A 19 -3.64 26.62 -11.06
C ASP A 19 -2.13 26.78 -10.79
N GLY A 20 -1.33 25.71 -10.99
CA GLY A 20 0.11 25.68 -10.76
C GLY A 20 0.53 25.35 -9.33
N THR A 21 -0.42 25.09 -8.42
CA THR A 21 -0.11 24.74 -7.02
C THR A 21 0.47 23.32 -6.91
N TYR A 22 1.54 23.16 -6.13
CA TYR A 22 2.14 21.86 -5.81
C TYR A 22 1.56 21.32 -4.50
N ILE A 23 1.16 20.05 -4.51
CA ILE A 23 0.59 19.37 -3.33
C ILE A 23 1.27 18.02 -3.16
N MET A 24 1.87 17.80 -1.99
CA MET A 24 2.49 16.54 -1.56
C MET A 24 1.68 15.93 -0.42
N ASP A 25 1.86 14.63 -0.17
CA ASP A 25 1.11 13.79 0.79
C ASP A 25 -0.25 13.33 0.22
N SER A 26 -0.43 12.01 0.13
CA SER A 26 -1.61 11.42 -0.51
C SER A 26 -2.92 11.77 0.21
N LYS A 27 -2.92 12.01 1.53
CA LYS A 27 -4.11 12.42 2.28
C LYS A 27 -4.43 13.90 2.05
N VAL A 28 -3.40 14.74 1.94
CA VAL A 28 -3.59 16.16 1.61
C VAL A 28 -4.10 16.30 0.17
N ILE A 29 -3.51 15.55 -0.76
CA ILE A 29 -3.92 15.52 -2.17
C ILE A 29 -5.39 15.14 -2.28
N VAL A 30 -5.83 14.04 -1.67
CA VAL A 30 -7.24 13.62 -1.77
C VAL A 30 -8.20 14.65 -1.13
N GLY A 31 -7.80 15.29 -0.02
CA GLY A 31 -8.60 16.36 0.58
C GLY A 31 -8.84 17.54 -0.36
N VAL A 32 -7.79 17.98 -1.06
CA VAL A 32 -7.92 19.06 -2.05
C VAL A 32 -8.70 18.62 -3.29
N LEU A 33 -8.56 17.36 -3.72
CA LEU A 33 -9.36 16.83 -4.82
C LEU A 33 -10.85 16.79 -4.48
N GLU A 34 -11.23 16.33 -3.28
CA GLU A 34 -12.64 16.33 -2.83
C GLU A 34 -13.20 17.76 -2.72
N GLU A 35 -12.40 18.73 -2.25
CA GLU A 35 -12.83 20.12 -2.14
C GLU A 35 -13.04 20.77 -3.53
N LYS A 36 -12.10 20.58 -4.45
CA LYS A 36 -12.13 21.23 -5.78
C LYS A 36 -12.98 20.46 -6.81
N TYR A 37 -13.12 19.15 -6.66
CA TYR A 37 -13.79 18.25 -7.61
C TYR A 37 -14.70 17.25 -6.88
N PRO A 38 -15.80 17.70 -6.25
CA PRO A 38 -16.63 16.86 -5.36
C PRO A 38 -17.47 15.78 -6.07
N SER A 39 -17.29 15.60 -7.39
CA SER A 39 -18.06 14.63 -8.19
C SER A 39 -17.14 13.92 -9.19
N PRO A 40 -17.04 12.58 -9.14
CA PRO A 40 -17.69 11.68 -8.18
C PRO A 40 -17.16 11.85 -6.75
N PRO A 41 -17.98 11.64 -5.70
CA PRO A 41 -17.52 11.79 -4.32
C PRO A 41 -16.52 10.67 -3.96
N LEU A 42 -15.50 11.02 -3.17
CA LEU A 42 -14.53 10.09 -2.60
C LEU A 42 -14.43 10.29 -1.09
N PRO A 43 -15.31 9.64 -0.29
CA PRO A 43 -15.27 9.72 1.15
C PRO A 43 -13.86 9.43 1.72
N ILE A 44 -13.31 10.41 2.43
CA ILE A 44 -11.99 10.33 3.07
C ILE A 44 -12.13 9.91 4.53
N ASP A 45 -13.15 10.43 5.21
CA ASP A 45 -13.41 10.17 6.62
C ASP A 45 -14.19 8.88 6.79
N TRP A 46 -13.50 7.88 7.32
CA TRP A 46 -14.13 6.65 7.78
C TRP A 46 -13.80 6.40 9.25
N PRO A 47 -14.80 6.06 10.10
CA PRO A 47 -14.59 5.84 11.53
C PRO A 47 -13.53 4.78 11.87
N HIS A 48 -13.15 3.92 10.91
CA HIS A 48 -12.15 2.89 11.11
C HIS A 48 -10.95 2.96 10.16
N ILE A 49 -10.69 4.10 9.50
CA ILE A 49 -9.46 4.29 8.71
C ILE A 49 -8.20 4.04 9.55
N GLN A 50 -8.24 4.41 10.84
CA GLN A 50 -7.14 4.15 11.77
C GLN A 50 -6.96 2.66 12.03
N ARG A 51 -8.06 1.91 12.22
CA ARG A 51 -8.04 0.45 12.40
C ARG A 51 -7.37 -0.23 11.21
N TYR A 52 -7.72 0.20 9.99
CA TYR A 52 -7.08 -0.31 8.77
C TYR A 52 -5.59 0.02 8.74
N ILE A 53 -5.22 1.28 8.98
CA ILE A 53 -3.82 1.73 8.98
C ILE A 53 -2.98 0.93 9.98
N ASP A 54 -3.52 0.63 11.15
CA ASP A 54 -2.81 -0.16 12.16
C ASP A 54 -2.60 -1.61 11.71
N GLN A 55 -3.57 -2.23 11.03
CA GLN A 55 -3.36 -3.54 10.42
C GLN A 55 -2.32 -3.48 9.30
N LEU A 56 -2.45 -2.50 8.40
CA LEU A 56 -1.54 -2.33 7.26
C LEU A 56 -0.09 -2.08 7.73
N ARG A 57 0.10 -1.31 8.82
CA ARG A 57 1.41 -1.14 9.47
C ARG A 57 1.97 -2.48 9.93
N GLY A 58 1.18 -3.29 10.61
CA GLY A 58 1.59 -4.63 11.04
C GLY A 58 1.99 -5.53 9.87
N VAL A 59 1.27 -5.47 8.75
CA VAL A 59 1.64 -6.16 7.50
C VAL A 59 3.01 -5.69 7.01
N PHE A 60 3.20 -4.37 6.85
CA PHE A 60 4.46 -3.83 6.32
C PHE A 60 5.64 -4.08 7.25
N GLU A 61 5.45 -4.07 8.58
CA GLU A 61 6.53 -4.37 9.53
C GLU A 61 7.08 -5.79 9.35
N HIS A 62 6.20 -6.78 9.19
CA HIS A 62 6.60 -8.18 8.99
C HIS A 62 7.14 -8.43 7.58
N LEU A 63 6.59 -7.75 6.56
CA LEU A 63 7.00 -7.96 5.16
C LEU A 63 8.23 -7.14 4.76
N ARG A 64 8.88 -6.39 5.66
CA ARG A 64 10.14 -5.67 5.37
C ARG A 64 11.19 -6.56 4.66
N PRO A 65 11.45 -7.82 5.07
CA PRO A 65 12.40 -8.70 4.39
C PRO A 65 12.00 -9.07 2.96
N ILE A 66 10.74 -8.86 2.59
CA ILE A 66 10.20 -9.19 1.27
C ILE A 66 10.21 -7.95 0.37
N TYR A 67 9.49 -6.89 0.77
CA TYR A 67 9.26 -5.77 -0.14
C TYR A 67 10.46 -4.84 -0.23
N ILE A 68 11.26 -4.66 0.82
CA ILE A 68 12.43 -3.76 0.76
C ILE A 68 13.45 -4.22 -0.29
N PRO A 69 13.95 -5.47 -0.25
CA PRO A 69 14.83 -5.96 -1.32
C PRO A 69 14.07 -6.17 -2.63
N GLY A 70 12.79 -6.59 -2.58
CA GLY A 70 11.98 -6.78 -3.78
C GLY A 70 11.82 -5.49 -4.60
N VAL A 71 11.60 -4.35 -3.97
CA VAL A 71 11.53 -3.04 -4.65
C VAL A 71 12.86 -2.74 -5.35
N ARG A 72 14.00 -2.90 -4.66
CA ARG A 72 15.33 -2.71 -5.23
C ARG A 72 15.57 -3.59 -6.45
N ASP A 73 15.32 -4.88 -6.29
CA ASP A 73 15.80 -5.89 -7.22
C ASP A 73 14.86 -6.05 -8.42
N ARG A 74 13.56 -5.85 -8.23
CA ARG A 74 12.53 -6.14 -9.22
C ARG A 74 11.90 -4.90 -9.84
N LEU A 75 11.90 -3.75 -9.15
CA LEU A 75 11.18 -2.54 -9.60
C LEU A 75 12.10 -1.37 -9.99
N LEU A 76 13.18 -1.17 -9.23
CA LEU A 76 14.05 -0.01 -9.44
C LEU A 76 15.00 -0.21 -10.62
N LYS A 77 15.17 0.86 -11.38
CA LYS A 77 16.29 1.01 -12.32
C LYS A 77 17.61 1.06 -11.55
N ASP A 78 18.69 0.59 -12.17
CA ASP A 78 20.01 0.46 -11.53
C ASP A 78 20.50 1.76 -10.88
N LEU A 79 20.31 2.90 -11.54
CA LEU A 79 20.69 4.22 -11.02
C LEU A 79 20.07 4.54 -9.64
N ASN A 80 18.91 3.97 -9.32
CA ASN A 80 18.22 4.23 -8.06
C ASN A 80 18.57 3.23 -6.96
N ARG A 81 19.29 2.14 -7.27
CA ARG A 81 19.58 1.05 -6.33
C ARG A 81 20.52 1.50 -5.22
N ASP A 82 21.53 2.33 -5.52
CA ASP A 82 22.49 2.80 -4.51
C ASP A 82 21.82 3.69 -3.46
N TYR A 83 20.98 4.64 -3.89
CA TYR A 83 20.19 5.46 -2.97
C TYR A 83 19.26 4.60 -2.11
N TRP A 84 18.58 3.62 -2.72
CA TRP A 84 17.69 2.71 -2.01
C TRP A 84 18.45 1.88 -0.97
N ASN A 85 19.55 1.24 -1.35
CA ASN A 85 20.40 0.47 -0.45
C ASN A 85 20.82 1.31 0.76
N ARG A 86 21.45 2.46 0.52
CA ARG A 86 21.93 3.33 1.60
C ARG A 86 20.81 3.73 2.56
N THR A 87 19.72 4.27 2.04
CA THR A 87 18.61 4.77 2.89
C THR A 87 17.86 3.65 3.61
N ARG A 88 17.73 2.46 3.01
CA ARG A 88 17.06 1.32 3.66
C ARG A 88 17.97 0.65 4.68
N SER A 89 19.28 0.60 4.46
CA SER A 89 20.23 0.14 5.47
C SER A 89 20.26 1.06 6.69
N GLU A 90 20.25 2.38 6.48
CA GLU A 90 20.09 3.36 7.56
C GLU A 90 18.77 3.12 8.34
N HIS A 91 17.66 2.91 7.63
CA HIS A 91 16.34 2.65 8.25
C HIS A 91 16.31 1.33 9.04
N LEU A 92 16.94 0.28 8.52
CA LEU A 92 17.00 -1.04 9.16
C LEU A 92 18.05 -1.11 10.28
N GLY A 93 18.98 -0.16 10.34
CA GLY A 93 20.10 -0.14 11.27
C GLY A 93 21.19 -1.16 10.94
N MET A 94 21.17 -1.77 9.74
CA MET A 94 22.15 -2.75 9.28
C MET A 94 22.20 -2.82 7.75
N ASP A 95 23.22 -3.49 7.20
CA ASP A 95 23.33 -3.73 5.77
C ASP A 95 22.10 -4.48 5.22
N LEU A 96 21.59 -4.07 4.05
CA LEU A 96 20.36 -4.64 3.49
C LEU A 96 20.56 -6.09 3.07
N ASP A 97 21.70 -6.46 2.49
CA ASP A 97 21.94 -7.84 2.07
C ASP A 97 22.17 -8.76 3.27
N GLN A 98 22.77 -8.24 4.35
CA GLN A 98 22.81 -8.94 5.64
C GLN A 98 21.40 -9.11 6.23
N TYR A 99 20.57 -8.06 6.21
CA TYR A 99 19.19 -8.12 6.69
C TYR A 99 18.40 -9.24 5.99
N VAL A 100 18.52 -9.36 4.66
CA VAL A 100 17.85 -10.41 3.88
C VAL A 100 18.32 -11.81 4.28
N LYS A 101 19.60 -12.00 4.61
CA LYS A 101 20.13 -13.31 5.03
C LYS A 101 19.65 -13.72 6.41
N GLU A 102 19.43 -12.75 7.30
CA GLU A 102 19.05 -12.99 8.69
C GLU A 102 17.54 -13.16 8.90
N HIS A 103 16.72 -12.84 7.90
CA HIS A 103 15.26 -12.87 8.02
C HIS A 103 14.64 -13.88 7.04
N SER A 104 13.90 -14.85 7.58
CA SER A 104 13.20 -15.85 6.77
C SER A 104 11.97 -15.27 6.09
N ALA A 105 11.82 -15.55 4.79
CA ALA A 105 10.62 -15.21 4.05
C ALA A 105 9.37 -15.93 4.61
N GLU A 106 9.51 -17.18 5.05
CA GLU A 106 8.42 -17.95 5.64
C GLU A 106 7.91 -17.28 6.93
N GLU A 107 8.82 -16.86 7.81
CA GLU A 107 8.49 -16.17 9.05
C GLU A 107 7.84 -14.80 8.78
N ALA A 108 8.33 -14.08 7.77
CA ALA A 108 7.75 -12.80 7.34
C ALA A 108 6.29 -12.97 6.89
N TYR A 109 5.98 -13.94 6.02
CA TYR A 109 4.61 -14.20 5.59
C TYR A 109 3.72 -14.67 6.74
N LYS A 110 4.22 -15.56 7.59
CA LYS A 110 3.49 -16.05 8.77
C LYS A 110 3.15 -14.91 9.75
N GLY A 111 4.10 -14.00 9.99
CA GLY A 111 3.90 -12.83 10.85
C GLY A 111 2.89 -11.84 10.28
N ALA A 112 2.89 -11.63 8.96
CA ALA A 112 1.93 -10.76 8.28
C ALA A 112 0.50 -11.34 8.22
N ALA A 113 0.35 -12.66 8.24
CA ALA A 113 -0.92 -13.35 7.98
C ALA A 113 -2.06 -12.92 8.91
N THR A 114 -1.79 -12.70 10.20
CA THR A 114 -2.83 -12.25 11.15
C THR A 114 -3.38 -10.88 10.77
N TYR A 115 -2.51 -9.93 10.41
CA TYR A 115 -2.91 -8.59 10.00
C TYR A 115 -3.66 -8.60 8.66
N LEU A 116 -3.20 -9.42 7.71
CA LEU A 116 -3.90 -9.61 6.43
C LEU A 116 -5.31 -10.17 6.63
N LYS A 117 -5.46 -11.19 7.49
CA LYS A 117 -6.78 -11.75 7.85
C LYS A 117 -7.68 -10.74 8.54
N ASN A 118 -7.12 -9.87 9.39
CA ASN A 118 -7.90 -8.80 10.01
C ASN A 118 -8.39 -7.80 8.96
N ILE A 119 -7.58 -7.44 7.97
CA ILE A 119 -8.03 -6.61 6.83
C ILE A 119 -9.14 -7.32 6.04
N THR A 120 -9.01 -8.63 5.79
CA THR A 120 -10.07 -9.43 5.17
C THR A 120 -11.36 -9.41 6.00
N ALA A 121 -11.27 -9.54 7.33
CA ALA A 121 -12.42 -9.46 8.21
C ALA A 121 -13.11 -8.08 8.11
N MET A 122 -12.31 -7.00 8.07
CA MET A 122 -12.83 -5.65 7.87
C MET A 122 -13.57 -5.49 6.55
N LEU A 123 -13.06 -6.07 5.47
CA LEU A 123 -13.71 -6.03 4.15
C LEU A 123 -15.05 -6.80 4.14
N LYS A 124 -15.20 -7.79 5.03
CA LYS A 124 -16.43 -8.58 5.21
C LYS A 124 -17.44 -7.96 6.19
N GLU A 125 -17.10 -6.86 6.87
CA GLU A 125 -18.03 -6.22 7.82
C GLU A 125 -19.26 -5.62 7.13
N ASN A 126 -19.18 -5.35 5.83
CA ASN A 126 -20.27 -4.84 5.02
C ASN A 126 -20.65 -5.85 3.93
N ASP A 127 -21.91 -6.27 3.91
CA ASP A 127 -22.44 -7.28 2.98
C ASP A 127 -23.08 -6.67 1.72
N LYS A 128 -23.15 -5.34 1.61
CA LYS A 128 -23.83 -4.64 0.51
C LYS A 128 -22.98 -4.45 -0.74
N GLY A 129 -21.70 -4.84 -0.71
CA GLY A 129 -20.84 -4.75 -1.87
C GLY A 129 -19.43 -5.27 -1.58
N VAL A 130 -18.48 -4.90 -2.42
CA VAL A 130 -17.10 -5.42 -2.36
C VAL A 130 -16.12 -4.45 -1.69
N PHE A 131 -16.52 -3.20 -1.43
CA PHE A 131 -15.68 -2.17 -0.82
C PHE A 131 -15.78 -2.18 0.71
N PHE A 132 -14.84 -1.52 1.39
CA PHE A 132 -14.89 -1.39 2.85
C PHE A 132 -16.16 -0.69 3.34
N SER A 133 -16.74 0.21 2.53
CA SER A 133 -18.03 0.85 2.78
C SER A 133 -19.21 0.16 2.06
N GLY A 134 -19.04 -1.09 1.61
CA GLY A 134 -20.06 -1.87 0.91
C GLY A 134 -20.09 -1.56 -0.58
N ASP A 135 -21.11 -0.84 -1.03
CA ASP A 135 -21.31 -0.46 -2.44
C ASP A 135 -20.70 0.90 -2.80
N THR A 136 -20.21 1.64 -1.81
CA THR A 136 -19.63 2.96 -1.98
C THR A 136 -18.10 2.89 -1.91
N ILE A 137 -17.42 3.33 -2.97
CA ILE A 137 -15.97 3.46 -3.01
C ILE A 137 -15.49 4.60 -2.11
N SER A 138 -14.32 4.45 -1.50
CA SER A 138 -13.71 5.41 -0.58
C SER A 138 -12.18 5.48 -0.76
N TYR A 139 -11.54 6.47 -0.15
CA TYR A 139 -10.07 6.59 -0.15
C TYR A 139 -9.38 5.36 0.46
N LEU A 140 -10.04 4.68 1.40
CA LEU A 140 -9.57 3.45 2.01
C LEU A 140 -9.43 2.32 0.97
N ASP A 141 -10.38 2.21 0.04
CA ASP A 141 -10.33 1.21 -1.02
C ASP A 141 -9.13 1.43 -1.95
N PHE A 142 -8.84 2.68 -2.30
CA PHE A 142 -7.63 3.01 -3.07
C PHE A 142 -6.33 2.73 -2.32
N THR A 143 -6.31 2.95 -1.00
CA THR A 143 -5.14 2.62 -0.16
C THR A 143 -4.88 1.11 -0.18
N HIS A 144 -5.93 0.29 -0.03
CA HIS A 144 -5.81 -1.16 -0.04
C HIS A 144 -5.50 -1.73 -1.43
N ALA A 145 -6.11 -1.18 -2.48
CA ALA A 145 -5.75 -1.53 -3.85
C ALA A 145 -4.30 -1.18 -4.16
N GLY A 146 -3.81 -0.01 -3.75
CA GLY A 146 -2.41 0.38 -3.87
C GLY A 146 -1.47 -0.64 -3.22
N PHE A 147 -1.81 -1.11 -2.02
CA PHE A 147 -1.08 -2.20 -1.36
C PHE A 147 -1.06 -3.48 -2.21
N LEU A 148 -2.22 -3.99 -2.62
CA LEU A 148 -2.30 -5.24 -3.40
C LEU A 148 -1.56 -5.13 -4.75
N LEU A 149 -1.72 -4.01 -5.45
CA LEU A 149 -1.10 -3.75 -6.74
C LEU A 149 0.42 -3.61 -6.63
N MET A 150 0.94 -2.99 -5.56
CA MET A 150 2.37 -2.92 -5.30
C MET A 150 2.97 -4.32 -5.16
N PHE A 151 2.34 -5.20 -4.36
CA PHE A 151 2.83 -6.57 -4.19
C PHE A 151 2.65 -7.41 -5.46
N ARG A 152 1.63 -7.16 -6.27
CA ARG A 152 1.50 -7.74 -7.62
C ARG A 152 2.68 -7.34 -8.51
N GLN A 153 3.07 -6.06 -8.47
CA GLN A 153 4.19 -5.55 -9.26
C GLN A 153 5.54 -6.13 -8.82
N LEU A 154 5.68 -6.53 -7.56
CA LEU A 154 6.86 -7.25 -7.06
C LEU A 154 6.99 -8.66 -7.66
N GLY A 155 5.94 -9.26 -8.22
CA GLY A 155 6.00 -10.55 -8.90
C GLY A 155 4.97 -11.55 -8.39
N ASP A 156 4.58 -12.47 -9.28
CA ASP A 156 3.48 -13.42 -9.04
C ASP A 156 3.74 -14.37 -7.86
N ASP A 157 5.01 -14.73 -7.63
CA ASP A 157 5.45 -15.55 -6.49
C ASP A 157 5.14 -14.88 -5.15
N ILE A 158 5.47 -13.58 -5.04
CA ILE A 158 5.20 -12.77 -3.85
C ILE A 158 3.69 -12.52 -3.74
N TYR A 159 3.06 -12.12 -4.83
CA TYR A 159 1.64 -11.78 -4.83
C TYR A 159 0.75 -12.95 -4.40
N LYS A 160 1.08 -14.16 -4.85
CA LYS A 160 0.41 -15.40 -4.41
C LYS A 160 0.51 -15.58 -2.88
N GLN A 161 1.68 -15.38 -2.30
CA GLN A 161 1.87 -15.48 -0.83
C GLN A 161 1.05 -14.43 -0.07
N ILE A 162 0.95 -13.20 -0.60
CA ILE A 162 0.09 -12.16 -0.02
C ILE A 162 -1.37 -12.59 -0.05
N LEU A 163 -1.87 -13.05 -1.21
CA LEU A 163 -3.26 -13.50 -1.37
C LEU A 163 -3.57 -14.70 -0.47
N GLU A 164 -2.69 -15.68 -0.36
CA GLU A 164 -2.82 -16.81 0.58
C GLU A 164 -2.89 -16.32 2.04
N GLY A 165 -2.03 -15.36 2.40
CA GLY A 165 -1.99 -14.74 3.72
C GLY A 165 -3.29 -14.01 4.11
N THR A 166 -4.06 -13.52 3.14
CA THR A 166 -5.37 -12.90 3.40
C THR A 166 -6.42 -13.88 3.95
N GLY A 167 -6.25 -15.18 3.72
CA GLY A 167 -7.23 -16.21 4.05
C GLY A 167 -8.48 -16.22 3.15
N ASP A 168 -8.59 -15.31 2.19
CA ASP A 168 -9.69 -15.26 1.21
C ASP A 168 -9.23 -14.53 -0.06
N ALA A 169 -8.38 -15.20 -0.85
CA ALA A 169 -7.82 -14.63 -2.07
C ALA A 169 -8.90 -14.17 -3.07
N GLU A 170 -10.00 -14.92 -3.18
CA GLU A 170 -11.08 -14.62 -4.12
C GLU A 170 -11.77 -13.28 -3.79
N LEU A 171 -12.00 -12.98 -2.50
CA LEU A 171 -12.54 -11.69 -2.09
C LEU A 171 -11.66 -10.52 -2.54
N HIS A 172 -10.35 -10.61 -2.33
CA HIS A 172 -9.40 -9.54 -2.70
C HIS A 172 -9.25 -9.40 -4.22
N LEU A 173 -9.37 -10.50 -4.97
CA LEU A 173 -9.41 -10.46 -6.44
C LEU A 173 -10.69 -9.81 -6.96
N LYS A 174 -11.86 -10.12 -6.40
CA LYS A 174 -13.13 -9.46 -6.73
C LYS A 174 -13.11 -7.97 -6.38
N PHE A 175 -12.52 -7.62 -5.24
CA PHE A 175 -12.29 -6.23 -4.83
C PHE A 175 -11.47 -5.47 -5.87
N LEU A 176 -10.34 -6.02 -6.31
CA LEU A 176 -9.51 -5.40 -7.35
C LEU A 176 -10.21 -5.32 -8.72
N GLU A 177 -10.99 -6.34 -9.07
CA GLU A 177 -11.80 -6.34 -10.29
C GLU A 177 -12.74 -5.13 -10.34
N ALA A 178 -13.42 -4.84 -9.22
CA ALA A 178 -14.34 -3.71 -9.12
C ALA A 178 -13.62 -2.35 -9.19
N LEU A 179 -12.32 -2.29 -8.90
CA LEU A 179 -11.49 -1.09 -8.98
C LEU A 179 -10.77 -0.92 -10.33
N LYS A 180 -10.93 -1.85 -11.27
CA LYS A 180 -10.28 -1.75 -12.59
C LYS A 180 -10.48 -0.40 -13.29
N PRO A 181 -11.68 0.23 -13.30
CA PRO A 181 -11.87 1.51 -13.96
C PRO A 181 -10.93 2.64 -13.50
N TRP A 182 -10.34 2.51 -12.29
CA TRP A 182 -9.44 3.52 -11.70
C TRP A 182 -8.00 3.02 -11.49
N THR A 183 -7.74 1.72 -11.69
CA THR A 183 -6.43 1.11 -11.42
C THR A 183 -5.70 0.67 -12.67
N GLU A 184 -6.36 0.73 -13.84
CA GLU A 184 -5.70 0.61 -15.13
C GLU A 184 -4.69 1.75 -15.29
N ARG A 185 -3.48 1.39 -15.73
CA ARG A 185 -2.41 2.36 -15.91
C ARG A 185 -2.79 3.30 -17.04
N ASP A 186 -2.78 4.59 -16.74
CA ASP A 186 -2.97 5.61 -17.74
C ASP A 186 -1.68 5.77 -18.57
N ASN A 187 -1.68 5.19 -19.77
CA ASN A 187 -0.56 5.21 -20.71
C ASN A 187 -0.87 6.19 -21.85
N TYR A 188 -0.82 7.49 -21.56
CA TYR A 188 -0.77 8.54 -22.58
C TYR A 188 0.66 8.99 -22.86
#